data_AF-A0A377XH21-F1
#
_entry.id   AF-A0A377XH21-F1
#
_cell.length_a   1.000
_cell.length_b   1.000
_cell.length_c   1.000
_cell.angle_alpha   90.00
_cell.angle_beta   90.00
_cell.angle_gamma   90.00
#
_symmetry.space_group_name_H-M   'P 1'
#
loop_
_entity.id
_entity.type
_entity.pdbx_description
1 polymer ?
#
loop_
_entity_poly.entity_id
_entity_poly.type
_entity_poly.pdbx_seq_one_letter_code
_entity_poly.pdbx_strand_id
1 'polypeptide(L)'
;MTLVQSLLNGNKILCCGNGTSAANAQHFAASMINRFETERPGLPAIALNTDNVVLTAIANDRLHDEIYAKQVRALGHAGDVLLAISTRGTVGTSSRRWKPP
;
A
#
# COMPACT_ATOMS: atom_id res chain seq x y z
N MET A 1 -8.96 9.00 -12.90
CA MET A 1 -8.79 10.01 -11.83
C MET A 1 -8.92 9.43 -10.40
N THR A 2 -8.61 8.15 -10.17
CA THR A 2 -8.90 7.48 -8.88
C THR A 2 -8.04 7.98 -7.71
N LEU A 3 -6.73 8.13 -7.93
CA LEU A 3 -5.80 8.60 -6.88
C LEU A 3 -6.11 10.04 -6.46
N VAL A 4 -6.31 10.92 -7.44
CA VAL A 4 -6.63 12.34 -7.19
C VAL A 4 -7.94 12.45 -6.41
N GLN A 5 -8.99 11.72 -6.82
CA GLN A 5 -10.27 11.76 -6.12
C GLN A 5 -10.17 11.26 -4.67
N SER A 6 -9.42 10.17 -4.44
CA SER A 6 -9.16 9.65 -3.08
C SER A 6 -8.55 10.74 -2.19
N LEU A 7 -7.49 11.40 -2.69
CA LEU A 7 -6.78 12.42 -1.93
C LEU A 7 -7.62 13.68 -1.68
N LEU A 8 -8.39 14.12 -2.68
CA LEU A 8 -9.31 15.25 -2.52
C LEU A 8 -10.40 14.98 -1.48
N ASN A 9 -10.80 13.71 -1.32
CA ASN A 9 -11.75 13.29 -0.31
C ASN A 9 -11.11 13.07 1.09
N GLY A 10 -9.81 13.38 1.27
CA GLY A 10 -9.10 13.19 2.53
C GLY A 10 -8.66 11.75 2.83
N ASN A 11 -8.78 10.85 1.85
CA ASN A 11 -8.38 9.44 1.99
C ASN A 11 -6.89 9.24 1.67
N LYS A 12 -6.35 8.07 2.01
CA LYS A 12 -4.94 7.72 1.83
C LYS A 12 -4.73 6.64 0.78
N ILE A 13 -3.48 6.51 0.34
CA ILE A 13 -3.05 5.47 -0.59
C ILE A 13 -2.17 4.46 0.15
N LEU A 14 -2.61 3.21 0.20
CA LEU A 14 -1.77 2.10 0.64
C LEU A 14 -1.05 1.53 -0.59
N CYS A 15 0.26 1.31 -0.52
CA CYS A 15 1.03 0.71 -1.62
C CYS A 15 1.77 -0.54 -1.17
N CYS A 16 1.84 -1.54 -2.04
CA CYS A 16 2.52 -2.80 -1.76
C CYS A 16 3.11 -3.44 -3.03
N GLY A 17 4.08 -4.32 -2.85
CA GLY A 17 4.79 -5.00 -3.91
C GLY A 17 5.93 -5.85 -3.35
N ASN A 18 6.36 -6.87 -4.10
CA ASN A 18 7.44 -7.79 -3.71
C ASN A 18 8.73 -7.50 -4.49
N GLY A 19 9.89 -7.74 -3.86
CA GLY A 19 11.21 -7.55 -4.50
C GLY A 19 11.40 -6.12 -5.01
N THR A 20 11.82 -5.95 -6.27
CA THR A 20 11.95 -4.61 -6.89
C THR A 20 10.63 -3.84 -6.95
N SER A 21 9.49 -4.53 -7.03
CA SER A 21 8.18 -3.85 -6.93
C SER A 21 7.95 -3.26 -5.54
N ALA A 22 8.60 -3.80 -4.49
CA ALA A 22 8.58 -3.21 -3.17
C ALA A 22 9.30 -1.87 -3.13
N ALA A 23 10.47 -1.78 -3.77
CA ALA A 23 11.21 -0.53 -3.90
C ALA A 23 10.38 0.54 -4.64
N ASN A 24 9.66 0.16 -5.70
CA ASN A 24 8.75 1.08 -6.40
C ASN A 24 7.59 1.56 -5.51
N ALA A 25 7.04 0.69 -4.66
CA ALA A 25 5.98 1.08 -3.72
C ALA A 25 6.50 2.07 -2.66
N GLN A 26 7.71 1.85 -2.14
CA GLN A 26 8.38 2.76 -1.21
C GLN A 26 8.74 4.09 -1.86
N HIS A 27 9.28 4.06 -3.09
CA HIS A 27 9.56 5.26 -3.86
C HIS A 27 8.30 6.10 -4.07
N PHE A 28 7.19 5.47 -4.47
CA PHE A 28 5.90 6.14 -4.59
C PHE A 28 5.47 6.79 -3.27
N ALA A 29 5.51 6.04 -2.15
CA ALA A 29 5.15 6.60 -0.83
C ALA A 29 6.04 7.79 -0.45
N ALA A 30 7.36 7.71 -0.69
CA ALA A 30 8.29 8.79 -0.43
C ALA A 30 7.99 10.03 -1.27
N SER A 31 7.71 9.88 -2.57
CA SER A 31 7.30 10.99 -3.43
C SER A 31 6.01 11.66 -2.98
N MET A 32 5.09 10.90 -2.38
CA MET A 32 3.82 11.42 -1.85
C MET A 32 4.02 12.14 -0.51
N ILE A 33 4.69 11.52 0.45
CA ILE A 33 4.87 12.07 1.81
C ILE A 33 5.78 13.29 1.80
N ASN A 34 6.94 13.20 1.14
CA ASN A 34 7.91 14.28 1.06
C ASN A 34 7.50 15.26 -0.05
N ARG A 35 8.04 15.05 -1.25
CA ARG A 35 7.67 15.74 -2.49
C ARG A 35 8.23 14.98 -3.69
N PHE A 36 7.70 15.27 -4.86
CA PHE A 36 8.24 14.79 -6.13
C PHE A 36 9.10 15.88 -6.77
N GLU A 37 8.48 16.79 -7.54
CA GLU A 37 9.17 17.93 -8.19
C GLU A 37 8.76 19.28 -7.61
N THR A 38 7.47 19.46 -7.32
CA THR A 38 6.91 20.73 -6.81
C THR A 38 6.85 20.73 -5.29
N GLU A 39 7.15 21.89 -4.69
CA GLU A 39 6.93 22.11 -3.26
C GLU A 39 5.43 22.14 -2.94
N ARG A 40 5.00 21.29 -2.02
CA ARG A 40 3.61 21.16 -1.60
C ARG A 40 3.51 20.44 -0.25
N PRO A 41 2.39 20.56 0.48
CA PRO A 41 2.14 19.75 1.66
C PRO A 41 2.21 18.24 1.35
N GLY A 42 2.64 17.44 2.32
CA GLY A 42 2.69 15.98 2.20
C GLY A 42 1.33 15.37 1.85
N LEU A 43 1.32 14.36 0.98
CA LEU A 43 0.13 13.60 0.62
C LEU A 43 0.15 12.24 1.34
N PRO A 44 -0.97 11.77 1.91
CA PRO A 44 -1.00 10.56 2.71
C PRO A 44 -0.83 9.30 1.86
N ALA A 45 0.32 8.65 2.01
CA ALA A 45 0.61 7.34 1.41
C ALA A 45 1.40 6.46 2.38
N ILE A 46 1.18 5.15 2.34
CA ILE A 46 1.87 4.18 3.22
C ILE A 46 2.32 2.98 2.40
N ALA A 47 3.63 2.72 2.39
CA ALA A 47 4.18 1.49 1.83
C ALA A 47 4.09 0.36 2.86
N LEU A 48 3.29 -0.67 2.59
CA LEU A 48 3.02 -1.80 3.49
C LEU A 48 4.18 -2.82 3.57
N ASN A 49 5.30 -2.53 2.94
CA ASN A 49 6.45 -3.41 2.78
C ASN A 49 7.74 -2.82 3.38
N THR A 50 7.60 -1.92 4.36
CA THR A 50 8.73 -1.25 5.04
C THR A 50 8.98 -1.78 6.45
N ASP A 51 7.92 -2.08 7.21
CA ASP A 51 8.02 -2.58 8.58
C ASP A 51 8.41 -4.07 8.59
N ASN A 52 9.71 -4.34 8.66
CA ASN A 52 10.24 -5.70 8.67
C ASN A 52 9.74 -6.55 9.84
N VAL A 53 9.44 -5.95 10.99
CA VAL A 53 8.92 -6.67 12.16
C VAL A 53 7.50 -7.15 11.87
N VAL A 54 6.63 -6.28 11.35
CA VAL A 54 5.26 -6.66 10.96
C VAL A 54 5.27 -7.71 9.85
N LEU A 55 6.08 -7.51 8.82
CA LEU A 55 6.18 -8.46 7.69
C LEU A 55 6.61 -9.86 8.17
N THR A 56 7.66 -9.93 8.99
CA THR A 56 8.22 -11.20 9.45
C THR A 56 7.33 -11.89 10.48
N ALA A 57 6.65 -11.14 11.37
CA ALA A 57 5.68 -11.69 12.29
C ALA A 57 4.50 -12.36 11.56
N ILE A 58 3.93 -11.69 10.55
CA ILE A 58 2.83 -12.26 9.76
C ILE A 58 3.30 -13.47 8.94
N ALA A 59 4.49 -13.39 8.35
CA ALA A 59 5.09 -14.49 7.59
C ALA A 59 5.36 -15.73 8.47
N ASN A 60 5.85 -15.53 9.69
CA ASN A 60 6.20 -16.60 10.63
C ASN A 60 4.99 -17.47 11.00
N ASP A 61 3.79 -16.88 11.07
CA ASP A 61 2.54 -17.59 11.34
C ASP A 61 2.02 -18.39 10.13
N ARG A 62 2.88 -18.67 9.12
CA ARG A 62 2.56 -19.35 7.85
C ARG A 62 1.55 -18.61 6.97
N LEU A 63 1.38 -17.31 7.17
CA LEU A 63 0.43 -16.46 6.44
C LEU A 63 1.14 -15.55 5.42
N HIS A 64 2.05 -16.12 4.63
CA HIS A 64 2.78 -15.36 3.61
C HIS A 64 1.86 -14.64 2.61
N ASP A 65 0.72 -15.26 2.26
CA ASP A 65 -0.26 -14.68 1.34
C ASP A 65 -1.13 -13.59 1.98
N GLU A 66 -1.02 -13.39 3.30
CA GLU A 66 -1.78 -12.37 4.03
C GLU A 66 -0.94 -11.19 4.52
N ILE A 67 0.37 -11.18 4.24
CA ILE A 67 1.30 -10.13 4.71
C ILE A 67 0.74 -8.73 4.44
N TYR A 68 0.21 -8.48 3.24
CA TYR A 68 -0.40 -7.20 2.90
C TYR A 68 -1.90 -7.17 3.22
N ALA A 69 -2.61 -8.29 3.06
CA ALA A 69 -4.05 -8.34 3.33
C ALA A 69 -4.39 -7.99 4.79
N LYS A 70 -3.62 -8.47 5.77
CA LYS A 70 -3.81 -8.13 7.20
C LYS A 70 -3.62 -6.64 7.45
N GLN A 71 -2.58 -6.05 6.87
CA GLN A 71 -2.31 -4.62 7.01
C GLN A 71 -3.41 -3.77 6.35
N VAL A 72 -3.88 -4.17 5.16
CA VAL A 72 -5.00 -3.50 4.48
C VAL A 72 -6.29 -3.58 5.30
N ARG A 73 -6.60 -4.72 5.92
CA ARG A 73 -7.77 -4.85 6.80
C ARG A 73 -7.67 -3.97 8.05
N ALA A 74 -6.48 -3.82 8.61
CA ALA A 74 -6.26 -3.03 9.82
C ALA A 74 -6.22 -1.52 9.55
N LEU A 75 -5.62 -1.09 8.43
CA LEU A 75 -5.34 0.31 8.13
C LEU A 75 -6.29 0.92 7.11
N GLY A 76 -6.95 0.11 6.27
CA GLY A 76 -7.76 0.60 5.16
C GLY A 76 -9.14 1.11 5.60
N HIS A 77 -9.58 2.19 4.97
CA HIS A 77 -10.93 2.76 5.12
C HIS A 77 -11.66 2.82 3.78
N ALA A 78 -12.99 2.95 3.84
CA ALA A 78 -13.78 3.18 2.65
C ALA A 78 -13.33 4.48 1.94
N GLY A 79 -12.99 4.37 0.67
CA GLY A 79 -12.48 5.50 -0.12
C GLY A 79 -10.95 5.57 -0.23
N ASP A 80 -10.21 4.80 0.57
CA ASP A 80 -8.78 4.60 0.36
C ASP A 80 -8.49 3.82 -0.92
N VAL A 81 -7.28 4.00 -1.45
CA VAL A 81 -6.82 3.31 -2.65
C VAL A 81 -5.67 2.36 -2.31
N LEU A 82 -5.75 1.13 -2.83
CA LEU A 82 -4.64 0.18 -2.81
C LEU A 82 -3.90 0.20 -4.15
N LEU A 83 -2.64 0.64 -4.14
CA LEU A 83 -1.70 0.53 -5.26
C LEU A 83 -0.87 -0.75 -5.10
N ALA A 84 -1.28 -1.80 -5.82
CA ALA A 84 -0.60 -3.09 -5.89
C ALA A 84 0.35 -3.14 -7.09
N ILE A 85 1.66 -3.28 -6.85
CA ILE A 85 2.69 -3.31 -7.90
C ILE A 85 3.22 -4.73 -8.06
N SER A 86 2.97 -5.36 -9.21
CA SER A 86 3.44 -6.70 -9.52
C SER A 86 3.85 -6.81 -10.98
N THR A 87 4.93 -7.53 -11.25
CA THR A 87 5.32 -7.89 -12.63
C THR A 87 4.54 -9.08 -13.17
N ARG A 88 3.87 -9.86 -12.31
CA ARG A 88 3.15 -11.09 -12.65
C ARG A 88 1.68 -11.09 -12.20
N GLY A 89 1.18 -9.97 -11.71
CA GLY A 89 -0.21 -9.80 -11.27
C GLY A 89 -0.55 -10.33 -9.87
N THR A 90 0.44 -10.84 -9.12
CA THR A 90 0.24 -11.37 -7.76
C THR A 90 1.11 -10.64 -6.75
N VAL A 91 0.48 -10.12 -5.69
CA VAL A 91 1.15 -9.50 -4.53
C VAL A 91 0.37 -9.83 -3.26
N GLY A 92 0.46 -11.04 -2.71
CA GLY A 92 0.03 -11.40 -1.33
C GLY A 92 -1.21 -10.67 -0.76
N THR A 93 -2.23 -10.49 -1.59
CA THR A 93 -3.45 -9.72 -1.33
C THR A 93 -4.57 -10.55 -1.91
N SER A 94 -4.86 -11.70 -1.28
CA SER A 94 -5.92 -12.66 -1.67
C SER A 94 -6.96 -12.04 -2.62
N SER A 95 -6.73 -12.26 -3.91
CA SER A 95 -7.37 -11.51 -4.97
C SER A 95 -8.75 -12.09 -5.21
N ARG A 96 -9.77 -11.39 -4.70
CA ARG A 96 -11.13 -11.29 -5.26
C ARG A 96 -11.91 -10.29 -4.42
N ARG A 97 -11.83 -9.02 -4.82
CA ARG A 97 -12.73 -7.95 -4.38
C ARG A 97 -12.63 -7.64 -2.88
N TRP A 98 -11.55 -6.95 -2.49
CA TRP A 98 -11.57 -6.18 -1.26
C TRP A 98 -12.79 -5.24 -1.28
N LYS A 99 -13.74 -5.47 -0.37
CA LYS A 99 -14.76 -4.49 0.01
C LYS A 99 -14.30 -3.92 1.36
N PRO A 100 -14.18 -2.60 1.52
CA PRO A 100 -14.02 -2.02 2.85
C PRO A 100 -15.20 -2.43 3.74
N PRO A 101 -15.05 -2.42 5.08
CA PRO A 101 -16.19 -2.53 5.99
C PRO A 101 -17.23 -1.43 5.70
#